data_AF-A0AAP3DCW3-F1
#
_entry.id   AF-A0AAP3DCW3-F1
#
_cell.length_a   1.000
_cell.length_b   1.000
_cell.length_c   1.000
_cell.angle_alpha   90.00
_cell.angle_beta   90.00
_cell.angle_gamma   90.00
#
_symmetry.space_group_name_H-M   'P 1'
#
loop_
_entity.id
_entity.type
_entity.pdbx_description
1 polymer ?
#
loop_
_entity_poly.entity_id
_entity_poly.type
_entity_poly.pdbx_seq_one_letter_code
_entity_poly.pdbx_strand_id
1 'polypeptide(L)'
;MNREDILKLIIQHTCEIIQDLEDHDFQPSDKLVDLGANSVDRAEIVMMTMESVSLKVPRVSLAGATNIGELADVIFENLQSQ
;
A
#
# COMPACT_ATOMS: atom_id res chain seq x y z
N MET A 1 9.18 12.45 -3.40
CA MET A 1 8.81 11.03 -3.44
C MET A 1 7.92 10.82 -4.65
N ASN A 2 8.15 9.76 -5.43
CA ASN A 2 7.38 9.43 -6.62
C ASN A 2 6.46 8.21 -6.37
N ARG A 3 5.67 7.82 -7.40
CA ARG A 3 4.79 6.64 -7.34
C ARG A 3 5.55 5.34 -7.04
N GLU A 4 6.74 5.15 -7.62
CA GLU A 4 7.54 3.94 -7.41
C GLU A 4 8.05 3.82 -5.97
N ASP A 5 8.41 4.94 -5.35
CA ASP A 5 8.80 4.99 -3.95
C ASP A 5 7.63 4.56 -3.05
N ILE A 6 6.40 5.00 -3.35
CA ILE A 6 5.19 4.59 -2.62
C ILE A 6 4.94 3.10 -2.79
N LEU A 7 5.07 2.57 -4.01
CA LEU A 7 4.93 1.14 -4.26
C LEU A 7 5.94 0.33 -3.44
N LYS A 8 7.21 0.78 -3.38
CA LYS A 8 8.24 0.15 -2.55
C LYS A 8 7.90 0.19 -1.06
N LEU A 9 7.35 1.30 -0.56
CA LEU A 9 6.87 1.39 0.83
C LEU A 9 5.73 0.41 1.10
N ILE A 10 4.76 0.30 0.18
CA ILE A 10 3.66 -0.68 0.31
C ILE A 10 4.23 -2.10 0.37
N ILE A 11 5.18 -2.45 -0.51
CA ILE A 11 5.84 -3.76 -0.51
C ILE A 11 6.57 -4.00 0.82
N GLN A 12 7.36 -3.03 1.27
CA GLN A 12 8.10 -3.13 2.53
C GLN A 12 7.14 -3.40 3.71
N HIS A 13 6.10 -2.59 3.87
CA HIS A 13 5.11 -2.74 4.95
C HIS A 13 4.33 -4.05 4.83
N THR A 14 4.12 -4.55 3.60
CA THR A 14 3.49 -5.84 3.37
C THR A 14 4.39 -6.98 3.88
N CYS A 15 5.70 -6.96 3.62
CA CYS A 15 6.63 -7.95 4.14
C CYS A 15 6.82 -7.85 5.67
N GLU A 16 6.73 -6.65 6.24
CA GLU A 16 6.77 -6.47 7.70
C GLU A 16 5.60 -7.17 8.42
N ILE A 17 4.42 -7.19 7.78
CA ILE A 17 3.21 -7.82 8.33
C ILE A 17 3.11 -9.30 7.94
N ILE A 18 3.50 -9.64 6.71
CA ILE A 18 3.44 -11.01 6.17
C ILE A 18 4.87 -11.49 5.90
N GLN A 19 5.50 -12.04 6.94
CA GLN A 19 6.91 -12.45 6.92
C GLN A 19 7.25 -13.51 5.87
N ASP A 20 6.25 -14.30 5.43
CA ASP A 20 6.42 -15.34 4.41
C ASP A 20 6.64 -14.78 2.98
N LEU A 21 6.60 -13.45 2.79
CA LEU A 21 6.73 -12.79 1.49
C LEU A 21 8.12 -12.18 1.21
N GLU A 22 9.12 -12.40 2.07
CA GLU A 22 10.47 -11.82 1.89
C GLU A 22 11.11 -12.16 0.52
N ASP A 23 10.84 -13.35 -0.03
CA ASP A 23 11.32 -13.82 -1.34
C ASP A 23 10.27 -13.71 -2.47
N HIS A 24 9.12 -13.06 -2.22
CA HIS A 24 8.07 -12.91 -3.22
C HIS A 24 8.45 -11.88 -4.29
N ASP A 25 8.26 -12.22 -5.57
CA ASP A 25 8.47 -11.29 -6.68
C ASP A 25 7.23 -10.42 -6.90
N PHE A 26 7.16 -9.31 -6.16
CA PHE A 26 6.02 -8.40 -6.17
C PHE A 26 5.78 -7.75 -7.54
N GLN A 27 4.53 -7.87 -8.02
CA GLN A 27 4.05 -7.16 -9.20
C GLN A 27 3.04 -6.07 -8.81
N PRO A 28 2.96 -4.94 -9.53
CA PRO A 28 1.97 -3.89 -9.25
C PRO A 28 0.51 -4.41 -9.25
N SER A 29 0.23 -5.47 -10.01
CA SER A 29 -1.08 -6.12 -10.07
C SER A 29 -1.41 -6.99 -8.85
N ASP A 30 -0.46 -7.22 -7.95
CA ASP A 30 -0.66 -8.09 -6.79
C ASP A 30 -1.69 -7.49 -5.84
N LYS A 31 -2.62 -8.33 -5.40
CA LYS A 31 -3.64 -7.95 -4.44
C LYS A 31 -3.19 -8.39 -3.06
N LEU A 32 -3.27 -7.49 -2.09
CA LEU A 32 -2.92 -7.81 -0.71
C LEU A 32 -3.67 -9.04 -0.18
N VAL A 33 -4.93 -9.24 -0.58
CA VAL A 33 -5.70 -10.43 -0.19
C VAL A 33 -5.14 -11.74 -0.76
N ASP A 34 -4.61 -11.71 -1.98
CA ASP A 34 -4.02 -12.88 -2.64
C ASP A 34 -2.63 -13.19 -2.05
N LEU A 35 -1.99 -12.17 -1.45
CA LEU A 35 -0.74 -12.27 -0.69
C LEU A 35 -0.94 -12.72 0.77
N GLY A 36 -2.18 -13.03 1.19
CA GLY A 36 -2.49 -13.52 2.53
C GLY A 36 -2.96 -12.44 3.51
N ALA A 37 -3.05 -11.16 3.09
CA ALA A 37 -3.48 -10.08 3.97
C ALA A 37 -4.99 -10.15 4.27
N ASN A 38 -5.33 -10.35 5.54
CA ASN A 38 -6.70 -10.23 6.01
C ASN A 38 -7.12 -8.74 6.12
N SER A 39 -8.35 -8.47 6.57
CA SER A 39 -8.87 -7.09 6.62
C SER A 39 -8.15 -6.16 7.60
N VAL A 40 -7.60 -6.71 8.68
CA VAL A 40 -6.78 -5.96 9.66
C VAL A 40 -5.41 -5.67 9.05
N ASP A 41 -4.77 -6.66 8.45
CA ASP A 41 -3.45 -6.51 7.80
C ASP A 41 -3.50 -5.43 6.71
N ARG A 42 -4.50 -5.48 5.82
CA ARG A 42 -4.68 -4.45 4.77
C ARG A 42 -4.90 -3.06 5.36
N ALA A 43 -5.59 -2.98 6.49
CA ALA A 43 -5.82 -1.71 7.16
C ALA A 43 -4.51 -1.12 7.72
N GLU A 44 -3.66 -1.98 8.27
CA GLU A 44 -2.39 -1.62 8.87
C GLU A 44 -1.36 -1.23 7.80
N ILE A 45 -1.21 -2.02 6.73
CA ILE A 45 -0.33 -1.70 5.57
C ILE A 45 -0.64 -0.30 5.02
N VAL A 46 -1.94 -0.01 4.80
CA VAL A 46 -2.38 1.30 4.30
C VAL A 46 -2.04 2.41 5.29
N MET A 47 -2.26 2.18 6.59
CA MET A 47 -1.94 3.15 7.63
C MET A 47 -0.43 3.44 7.71
N MET A 48 0.41 2.41 7.77
CA MET A 48 1.87 2.53 7.80
C MET A 48 2.40 3.26 6.57
N THR A 49 1.84 2.97 5.39
CA THR A 49 2.19 3.68 4.15
C THR A 49 1.82 5.16 4.23
N MET A 50 0.60 5.50 4.66
CA MET A 50 0.17 6.89 4.82
C MET A 50 1.03 7.66 5.83
N GLU A 51 1.39 7.03 6.94
CA GLU A 51 2.27 7.61 7.96
C GLU A 51 3.68 7.87 7.41
N SER A 52 4.25 6.91 6.68
CA SER A 52 5.58 7.02 6.05
C SER A 52 5.69 8.22 5.12
N VAL A 53 4.57 8.63 4.52
CA VAL A 53 4.50 9.72 3.55
C VAL A 53 3.81 10.96 4.12
N SER A 54 3.49 10.96 5.43
CA SER A 54 2.79 12.03 6.14
C SER A 54 1.43 12.43 5.54
N LEU A 55 0.76 11.52 4.83
CA LEU A 55 -0.54 11.79 4.21
C LEU A 55 -1.67 11.68 5.24
N LYS A 56 -2.52 12.72 5.32
CA LYS A 56 -3.66 12.78 6.24
C LYS A 56 -4.97 12.93 5.49
N VAL A 57 -5.50 11.82 4.99
CA VAL A 57 -6.80 11.76 4.29
C VAL A 57 -7.71 10.71 4.93
N PRO A 58 -9.04 10.82 4.79
CA PRO A 58 -9.94 9.74 5.19
C PRO A 58 -9.61 8.46 4.42
N ARG A 59 -9.59 7.31 5.11
CA ARG A 59 -9.30 6.00 4.48
C ARG A 59 -10.28 5.63 3.36
N VAL A 60 -11.51 6.15 3.42
CA VAL A 60 -12.50 6.00 2.34
C VAL A 60 -12.04 6.62 1.02
N SER A 61 -11.15 7.62 1.05
CA SER A 61 -10.53 8.18 -0.16
C SER A 61 -9.57 7.22 -0.85
N LEU A 62 -9.17 6.14 -0.17
CA LEU A 62 -8.36 5.05 -0.72
C LEU A 62 -9.22 3.82 -1.07
N ALA A 63 -10.53 3.86 -0.79
CA ALA A 63 -11.44 2.76 -1.07
C ALA A 63 -11.68 2.67 -2.58
N GLY A 64 -11.15 1.62 -3.19
CA GLY A 64 -11.26 1.40 -4.63
C GLY A 64 -10.01 0.76 -5.23
N ALA A 65 -8.84 0.98 -4.62
CA ALA A 65 -7.62 0.27 -5.00
C ALA A 65 -7.77 -1.23 -4.70
N THR A 66 -7.57 -2.06 -5.73
CA THR A 66 -7.73 -3.51 -5.66
C THR A 66 -6.40 -4.26 -5.61
N ASN A 67 -5.33 -3.60 -6.01
CA ASN A 67 -3.96 -4.09 -6.01
C ASN A 67 -2.98 -3.01 -5.49
N ILE A 68 -1.74 -3.42 -5.21
CA ILE A 68 -0.73 -2.52 -4.64
C ILE A 68 -0.32 -1.38 -5.57
N GLY A 69 -0.41 -1.59 -6.89
CA GLY A 69 -0.15 -0.55 -7.89
C GLY A 69 -1.20 0.56 -7.86
N GLU A 70 -2.48 0.20 -7.90
CA GLU A 70 -3.59 1.13 -7.76
C GLU A 70 -3.56 1.83 -6.41
N LEU A 71 -3.16 1.14 -5.33
CA LEU A 71 -3.01 1.77 -4.02
C LEU A 71 -1.90 2.84 -4.07
N ALA A 72 -0.77 2.56 -4.74
CA ALA A 72 0.29 3.53 -4.94
C ALA A 72 -0.17 4.75 -5.77
N ASP A 73 -0.98 4.51 -6.82
CA ASP A 73 -1.58 5.59 -7.62
C ASP A 73 -2.43 6.51 -6.77
N VAL A 74 -3.40 5.96 -6.04
CA VAL A 74 -4.34 6.77 -5.25
C VAL A 74 -3.62 7.56 -4.16
N ILE A 75 -2.63 6.95 -3.49
CA ILE A 75 -1.81 7.66 -2.49
C ILE A 75 -1.00 8.79 -3.16
N PHE A 76 -0.39 8.51 -4.32
CA PHE A 76 0.37 9.51 -5.06
C PHE A 76 -0.49 10.69 -5.49
N GLU A 77 -1.68 10.44 -6.06
CA GLU A 77 -2.64 11.47 -6.46
C GLU A 77 -3.09 12.34 -5.29
N ASN A 78 -3.35 11.73 -4.13
CA ASN A 78 -3.71 12.47 -2.92
C ASN A 78 -2.54 13.33 -2.40
N LEU A 79 -1.30 12.87 -2.52
CA LEU A 79 -0.12 13.67 -2.18
C LEU A 79 0.10 14.85 -3.12
N GLN A 80 -0.22 14.71 -4.41
CA GLN A 80 -0.14 15.83 -5.37
C GLN A 80 -1.25 16.86 -5.19
N SER A 81 -2.35 16.47 -4.53
CA SER A 81 -3.53 17.32 -4.31
C SER A 81 -3.51 18.06 -2.96
N GLN A 82 -2.44 17.91 -2.17
CA GLN A 82 -2.18 18.66 -0.93
C GLN A 82 -1.49 19.99 -1.24
#